data_AF-A0A2N0QPW1-F1
#
_entry.id   AF-A0A2N0QPW1-F1
#
_cell.length_a   1.000
_cell.length_b   1.000
_cell.length_c   1.000
_cell.angle_alpha   90.00
_cell.angle_beta   90.00
_cell.angle_gamma   90.00
#
_symmetry.space_group_name_H-M   'P 1'
#
loop_
_entity.id
_entity.type
_entity.pdbx_description
1 polymer ?
#
loop_
_entity_poly.entity_id
_entity_poly.type
_entity_poly.pdbx_seq_one_letter_code
_entity_poly.pdbx_strand_id
1 'polypeptide(L)'
;MIFKPFENFEINDFILSFFTIYVVYYYYKYFTRINPLPGPFPLPLIGTFHYLIWFRWIKKDTTMFFKFCYDKYGDIYEINNTMRIIVLCRSEYFEDLSTTKSKLEMRCPDYEGLKELGVVGKGIT
;
A
#
# COMPACT_ATOMS: atom_id res chain seq x y z
N MET A 1 24.53 28.45 -26.61
CA MET A 1 23.81 27.55 -27.53
C MET A 1 23.51 26.25 -26.79
N ILE A 2 22.46 26.23 -25.94
CA ILE A 2 22.24 25.13 -24.97
C ILE A 2 20.83 24.50 -25.07
N PHE A 3 19.91 25.05 -25.87
CA PHE A 3 18.51 24.60 -25.91
C PHE A 3 18.08 23.80 -27.15
N LYS A 4 19.02 23.29 -27.97
CA LYS A 4 18.68 22.39 -29.09
C LYS A 4 17.97 21.06 -28.73
N PRO A 5 18.10 20.46 -27.53
CA PRO A 5 17.42 19.19 -27.27
C PRO A 5 15.91 19.31 -27.05
N PHE A 6 15.38 20.51 -26.80
CA PHE A 6 13.98 20.73 -26.43
C PHE A 6 13.06 21.09 -27.60
N GLU A 7 13.62 21.25 -28.80
CA GLU A 7 12.90 21.78 -29.98
C GLU A 7 11.96 20.75 -30.63
N ASN A 8 12.16 19.46 -30.35
CA ASN A 8 11.43 18.33 -30.96
C ASN A 8 10.57 17.52 -29.98
N PHE A 9 10.38 17.98 -28.73
CA PHE A 9 9.57 17.25 -27.76
C PHE A 9 8.09 17.56 -27.96
N GLU A 10 7.30 16.56 -28.36
CA GLU A 10 5.86 16.67 -28.37
C GLU A 10 5.30 16.61 -26.93
N ILE A 11 4.07 17.09 -26.73
CA ILE A 11 3.38 17.01 -25.42
C ILE A 11 3.35 15.57 -24.89
N ASN A 12 3.24 14.59 -25.78
CA ASN A 12 3.27 13.16 -25.46
C ASN A 12 4.61 12.72 -24.83
N ASP A 13 5.73 13.28 -25.29
CA ASP A 13 7.06 12.95 -24.77
C ASP A 13 7.24 13.47 -23.34
N PHE A 14 6.66 14.63 -23.02
CA PHE A 14 6.61 15.14 -21.65
C PHE A 14 5.77 14.24 -20.74
N ILE A 15 4.58 13.82 -21.18
CA ILE A 15 3.72 12.92 -20.40
C ILE A 15 4.44 11.60 -20.09
N LEU A 16 5.08 11.00 -21.10
CA LEU A 16 5.83 9.75 -20.94
C LEU A 16 7.02 9.93 -20.00
N SER A 17 7.74 11.04 -20.11
CA SER A 17 8.86 11.39 -19.24
C SER A 17 8.42 11.54 -17.78
N PHE A 18 7.35 12.31 -17.51
CA PHE A 18 6.79 12.47 -16.17
C PHE A 18 6.29 11.14 -15.60
N PHE A 19 5.62 10.33 -16.41
CA PHE A 19 5.18 9.00 -15.98
C PHE A 19 6.38 8.11 -15.62
N THR A 20 7.42 8.10 -16.43
CA THR A 20 8.64 7.32 -16.16
C THR A 20 9.31 7.77 -14.86
N ILE A 21 9.48 9.08 -14.65
CA ILE A 21 10.02 9.64 -13.41
C ILE A 21 9.16 9.23 -12.21
N TYR A 22 7.84 9.30 -12.34
CA TYR A 22 6.91 8.88 -11.30
C TYR A 22 7.07 7.39 -10.95
N VAL A 23 7.15 6.51 -11.96
CA VAL A 23 7.34 5.06 -11.75
C VAL A 23 8.67 4.77 -11.06
N VAL A 24 9.75 5.42 -11.49
CA VAL A 24 11.08 5.30 -10.87
C VAL A 24 11.04 5.77 -9.42
N TYR A 25 10.45 6.94 -9.15
CA TYR A 25 10.31 7.46 -7.79
C TYR A 25 9.47 6.54 -6.89
N TYR A 26 8.36 6.01 -7.42
CA TYR A 26 7.50 5.05 -6.72
C TYR A 26 8.30 3.83 -6.28
N TYR A 27 9.05 3.21 -7.20
CA TYR A 27 9.82 2.00 -6.89
C TYR A 27 11.05 2.28 -6.04
N TYR A 28 11.72 3.42 -6.22
CA TYR A 28 12.78 3.87 -5.31
C TYR A 28 12.26 3.91 -3.88
N LYS A 29 11.14 4.62 -3.64
CA LYS A 29 10.51 4.71 -2.31
C LYS A 29 10.04 3.35 -1.80
N TYR A 30 9.49 2.50 -2.66
CA TYR A 30 9.09 1.15 -2.29
C TYR A 30 10.29 0.34 -1.81
N PHE A 31 11.37 0.24 -2.58
CA PHE A 31 12.53 -0.59 -2.23
C PHE A 31 13.36 -0.03 -1.07
N THR A 32 13.42 1.29 -0.88
CA THR A 32 14.15 1.91 0.24
C THR A 32 13.30 2.08 1.50
N ARG A 33 12.14 1.42 1.60
CA ARG A 33 11.26 1.52 2.78
C ARG A 33 11.88 0.88 4.01
N ILE A 34 11.56 1.43 5.18
CA ILE A 34 12.01 0.89 6.47
C ILE A 34 11.23 -0.40 6.76
N ASN A 35 11.96 -1.45 7.17
CA ASN A 35 11.41 -2.76 7.54
C ASN A 35 10.50 -3.38 6.44
N PRO A 36 11.05 -3.70 5.25
CA PRO A 36 10.27 -4.31 4.18
C PRO A 36 9.81 -5.71 4.58
N LEU A 37 8.50 -5.97 4.50
CA LEU A 37 7.95 -7.31 4.65
C LEU A 37 7.74 -7.95 3.27
N PRO A 38 7.71 -9.30 3.18
CA PRO A 38 7.33 -9.98 1.96
C PRO A 38 5.89 -9.63 1.58
N GLY A 39 5.58 -9.60 0.29
CA GLY A 39 4.24 -9.28 -0.18
C GLY A 39 4.13 -9.25 -1.70
N PRO A 40 2.90 -9.25 -2.25
CA PRO A 40 2.66 -9.12 -3.68
C PRO A 40 3.24 -7.82 -4.24
N PHE A 41 3.83 -7.92 -5.42
CA PHE A 41 4.50 -6.80 -6.07
C PHE A 41 3.49 -5.73 -6.48
N PRO A 42 3.57 -4.49 -5.98
CA PRO A 42 2.59 -3.46 -6.30
C PRO A 42 2.88 -2.81 -7.65
N LEU A 43 1.81 -2.40 -8.34
CA LEU A 43 1.90 -1.53 -9.50
C LEU A 43 1.79 -0.06 -9.08
N PRO A 44 2.42 0.88 -9.81
CA PRO A 44 2.19 2.30 -9.59
C PRO A 44 0.70 2.62 -9.75
N LEU A 45 0.19 3.59 -8.99
CA LEU A 45 -1.23 4.03 -8.92
C LEU A 45 -2.22 3.03 -8.31
N ILE A 46 -2.20 1.76 -8.72
CA ILE A 46 -3.20 0.75 -8.35
C ILE A 46 -2.73 -0.11 -7.17
N GLY A 47 -1.43 -0.14 -6.91
CA GLY A 47 -0.85 -0.99 -5.88
C GLY A 47 -1.08 -2.46 -6.18
N THR A 48 -1.51 -3.23 -5.18
CA THR A 48 -1.78 -4.67 -5.29
C THR A 48 -3.24 -5.01 -5.66
N PHE A 49 -4.12 -4.01 -5.85
CA PHE A 49 -5.53 -4.25 -6.21
C PHE A 49 -5.72 -5.05 -7.51
N HIS A 50 -4.76 -4.99 -8.43
CA HIS A 50 -4.80 -5.77 -9.66
C HIS A 50 -4.83 -7.29 -9.41
N TYR A 51 -4.21 -7.78 -8.32
CA TYR A 51 -4.33 -9.18 -7.92
C TYR A 51 -5.74 -9.51 -7.44
N LEU A 52 -6.33 -8.66 -6.59
CA LEU A 52 -7.71 -8.84 -6.12
C LEU A 52 -8.70 -8.88 -7.29
N ILE A 53 -8.51 -8.03 -8.28
CA ILE A 53 -9.28 -8.04 -9.53
C ILE A 53 -9.04 -9.35 -10.27
N TRP A 54 -7.79 -9.76 -10.49
CA TRP A 54 -7.48 -11.01 -11.19
C TRP A 54 -8.13 -12.25 -10.55
N PHE A 55 -8.01 -12.40 -9.23
CA PHE A 55 -8.66 -13.50 -8.48
C PHE A 55 -10.19 -13.40 -8.53
N ARG A 56 -10.76 -12.20 -8.40
CA ARG A 56 -12.21 -12.01 -8.48
C ARG A 56 -12.77 -12.32 -9.86
N TRP A 57 -12.09 -11.95 -10.94
CA TRP A 57 -12.59 -12.12 -12.30
C TRP A 57 -12.40 -13.55 -12.81
N ILE A 58 -11.25 -14.17 -12.55
CA ILE A 58 -10.95 -15.53 -13.05
C ILE A 58 -11.50 -16.61 -12.13
N LYS A 59 -11.35 -16.44 -10.81
CA LYS A 59 -11.69 -17.47 -9.83
C LYS A 59 -13.03 -17.23 -9.13
N LYS A 60 -13.66 -16.06 -9.34
CA LYS A 60 -14.91 -15.63 -8.69
C LYS A 60 -14.88 -15.70 -7.16
N ASP A 61 -13.69 -15.68 -6.59
CA ASP A 61 -13.46 -15.78 -5.15
C ASP A 61 -12.32 -14.84 -4.75
N THR A 62 -12.65 -13.84 -3.94
CA THR A 62 -11.71 -12.84 -3.43
C THR A 62 -10.86 -13.40 -2.29
N THR A 63 -11.31 -14.42 -1.57
CA THR A 63 -10.58 -15.03 -0.45
C THR A 63 -9.34 -15.78 -0.93
N MET A 64 -9.38 -16.27 -2.16
CA MET A 64 -8.24 -16.93 -2.82
C MET A 64 -7.01 -16.05 -2.95
N PHE A 65 -7.15 -14.72 -3.00
CA PHE A 65 -6.02 -13.82 -2.97
C PHE A 65 -5.26 -13.87 -1.64
N PHE A 66 -5.99 -13.86 -0.52
CA PHE A 66 -5.40 -13.94 0.82
C PHE A 66 -4.77 -15.31 1.04
N LYS A 67 -5.42 -16.38 0.55
CA LYS A 67 -4.85 -17.73 0.55
C LYS A 67 -3.55 -17.79 -0.25
N PHE A 68 -3.53 -17.24 -1.48
CA PHE A 68 -2.31 -17.16 -2.28
C PHE A 68 -1.19 -16.40 -1.57
N CYS A 69 -1.51 -15.28 -0.92
CA CYS A 69 -0.52 -14.51 -0.18
C CYS A 69 0.01 -15.29 1.02
N TYR A 70 -0.86 -15.97 1.76
CA TYR A 70 -0.47 -16.85 2.86
C TYR A 70 0.45 -17.98 2.40
N ASP A 71 0.05 -18.70 1.35
CA ASP A 71 0.82 -19.83 0.82
C ASP A 71 2.20 -19.39 0.31
N LYS A 72 2.33 -18.16 -0.21
CA LYS A 72 3.56 -17.65 -0.81
C LYS A 72 4.47 -16.88 0.15
N TYR A 73 3.90 -16.11 1.07
CA TYR A 73 4.62 -15.16 1.93
C TYR A 73 4.57 -15.54 3.41
N GLY A 74 3.74 -16.51 3.79
CA GLY A 74 3.62 -17.03 5.15
C GLY A 74 2.64 -16.25 6.03
N ASP A 75 2.86 -16.35 7.35
CA ASP A 75 1.94 -15.87 8.38
C ASP A 75 1.83 -14.34 8.49
N ILE A 76 2.84 -13.60 7.99
CA ILE A 76 2.92 -12.14 8.04
C ILE A 76 3.40 -11.63 6.69
N TYR A 77 2.63 -10.75 6.07
CA TYR A 77 2.99 -10.13 4.80
C TYR A 77 2.40 -8.73 4.68
N GLU A 78 2.86 -7.97 3.69
CA GLU A 78 2.34 -6.63 3.42
C GLU A 78 1.61 -6.53 2.08
N ILE A 79 0.58 -5.70 2.05
CA ILE A 79 -0.19 -5.34 0.87
C ILE A 79 -0.01 -3.84 0.68
N ASN A 80 0.43 -3.42 -0.50
CA ASN A 80 0.64 -1.99 -0.82
C ASN A 80 -0.44 -1.52 -1.79
N ASN A 81 -1.42 -0.77 -1.27
CA ASN A 81 -2.50 -0.14 -2.04
C ASN A 81 -2.41 1.38 -1.90
N THR A 82 -3.47 2.06 -1.49
CA THR A 82 -3.44 3.48 -1.10
C THR A 82 -2.51 3.74 0.08
N MET A 83 -2.37 2.75 0.95
CA MET A 83 -1.45 2.71 2.08
C MET A 83 -0.85 1.32 2.23
N ARG A 84 0.25 1.23 2.99
CA ARG A 84 0.87 -0.03 3.37
C ARG A 84 0.01 -0.67 4.46
N ILE A 85 -0.47 -1.89 4.20
CA ILE A 85 -1.24 -2.69 5.13
C ILE A 85 -0.41 -3.92 5.49
N ILE A 86 -0.21 -4.17 6.78
CA ILE A 86 0.41 -5.42 7.26
C ILE A 86 -0.72 -6.39 7.58
N VAL A 87 -0.67 -7.58 6.99
CA VAL A 87 -1.65 -8.64 7.21
C VAL A 87 -1.05 -9.68 8.13
N LEU A 88 -1.79 -10.02 9.18
CA LEU A 88 -1.47 -11.04 10.16
C LEU A 88 -2.47 -12.19 10.00
N CYS A 89 -1.98 -13.41 9.74
CA CYS A 89 -2.84 -14.55 9.43
C CYS A 89 -3.14 -15.46 10.63
N ARG A 90 -2.38 -15.38 11.72
CA ARG A 90 -2.57 -16.21 12.92
C ARG A 90 -3.34 -15.47 14.01
N SER A 91 -4.24 -16.19 14.68
CA SER A 91 -5.03 -15.68 15.82
C SER A 91 -4.17 -15.27 17.01
N GLU A 92 -3.04 -15.95 17.23
CA GLU A 92 -2.09 -15.68 18.33
C GLU A 92 -1.60 -14.23 18.34
N TYR A 93 -1.39 -13.62 17.17
CA TYR A 93 -0.98 -12.22 17.07
C TYR A 93 -2.07 -11.23 17.49
N PHE A 94 -3.35 -11.65 17.49
CA PHE A 94 -4.47 -10.82 17.90
C PHE A 94 -4.68 -10.85 19.41
N GLU A 95 -4.23 -11.89 20.11
CA GLU A 95 -4.31 -11.94 21.58
C GLU A 95 -3.44 -10.83 22.21
N ASP A 96 -2.25 -10.61 21.65
CA ASP A 96 -1.35 -9.52 22.02
C ASP A 96 -1.91 -8.12 21.66
N LEU A 97 -2.78 -8.05 20.64
CA LEU A 97 -3.41 -6.80 20.19
C LEU A 97 -4.68 -6.46 20.99
N SER A 98 -5.45 -7.49 21.38
CA SER A 98 -6.77 -7.39 22.01
C SER A 98 -6.71 -7.25 23.53
N THR A 99 -5.58 -7.57 24.16
CA THR A 99 -5.41 -7.27 25.58
C THR A 99 -5.45 -5.76 25.76
N THR A 100 -6.21 -5.29 26.74
CA THR A 100 -6.36 -3.88 27.18
C THR A 100 -5.02 -3.19 27.56
N LYS A 101 -3.89 -3.87 27.37
CA LYS A 101 -2.51 -3.42 27.56
C LYS A 101 -1.73 -3.22 26.25
N SER A 102 -2.34 -3.46 25.09
CA SER A 102 -1.62 -3.30 23.82
C SER A 102 -1.24 -1.83 23.64
N LYS A 103 0.05 -1.55 23.44
CA LYS A 103 0.58 -0.20 23.12
C LYS A 103 0.10 0.31 21.74
N LEU A 104 -0.69 -0.49 21.04
CA LEU A 104 -1.24 -0.25 19.71
C LEU A 104 -2.68 0.25 19.87
N GLU A 105 -2.83 1.45 20.40
CA GLU A 105 -4.10 2.17 20.29
C GLU A 105 -4.48 2.27 18.81
N MET A 106 -5.78 2.13 18.51
CA MET A 106 -6.31 2.35 17.17
C MET A 106 -6.15 3.84 16.82
N ARG A 107 -4.98 4.20 16.31
CA ARG A 107 -4.67 5.58 15.92
C ARG A 107 -5.31 5.85 14.57
N CYS A 108 -6.45 6.53 14.57
CA CYS A 108 -6.90 7.22 13.37
C CYS A 108 -5.80 8.19 12.94
N PRO A 109 -5.48 8.27 11.63
CA PRO A 109 -4.60 9.31 11.13
C PRO A 109 -5.12 10.69 11.57
N ASP A 110 -4.19 11.59 11.89
CA ASP A 110 -4.53 12.92 12.40
C ASP A 110 -5.10 13.77 11.24
N TYR A 111 -6.42 13.75 11.08
CA TYR A 111 -7.15 14.52 10.09
C TYR A 111 -7.72 15.79 10.73
N GLU A 112 -7.63 16.91 10.04
CA GLU A 112 -8.12 18.21 10.54
C GLU A 112 -9.61 18.16 10.93
N GLY A 113 -10.44 17.46 10.14
CA GLY A 113 -11.85 17.26 10.48
C GLY A 113 -12.11 16.44 11.75
N LEU A 114 -11.22 15.51 12.11
CA LEU A 114 -11.31 14.79 13.39
C LEU A 114 -10.95 15.71 14.57
N LYS A 115 -10.06 16.69 14.32
CA LYS A 115 -9.63 17.69 15.31
C LYS A 115 -10.77 18.64 15.64
N GLU A 116 -11.49 19.10 14.61
CA GLU A 116 -12.71 19.91 14.76
C GLU A 116 -13.81 19.16 15.53
N LEU A 117 -13.95 17.86 15.30
CA LEU A 117 -14.91 17.01 16.02
C LEU A 117 -14.44 16.62 17.44
N GLY A 118 -13.22 16.97 17.85
CA GLY A 118 -12.69 16.67 19.19
C GLY A 118 -12.49 15.17 19.47
N VAL A 119 -12.33 14.36 18.42
CA VAL A 119 -12.19 12.90 18.48
C VAL A 119 -10.81 12.39 18.06
N VAL A 120 -9.87 13.30 17.74
CA VAL A 120 -8.47 12.92 17.49
C VAL A 120 -7.89 12.19 18.70
N GLY A 121 -7.28 11.04 18.45
CA GLY A 121 -6.65 10.22 19.49
C GLY A 121 -7.63 9.54 20.46
N LYS A 122 -8.94 9.71 20.29
CA LYS A 122 -9.94 8.94 21.03
C LYS A 122 -10.24 7.69 20.21
N GLY A 123 -9.89 6.52 20.76
CA GLY A 123 -10.26 5.24 20.15
C GLY A 123 -11.77 5.12 19.96
N ILE A 124 -12.20 4.33 18.98
CA ILE A 124 -13.61 3.91 18.91
C ILE A 124 -13.81 2.93 20.05
N THR A 125 -14.62 3.32 21.04
CA THR A 125 -15.07 2.44 22.13
C THR A 125 -16.37 1.75 21.72
#